data_AF-A0A918GD48-F1
#
_entry.id   AF-A0A918GD48-F1
#
_cell.length_a   1.000
_cell.length_b   1.000
_cell.length_c   1.000
_cell.angle_alpha   90.00
_cell.angle_beta   90.00
_cell.angle_gamma   90.00
#
_symmetry.space_group_name_H-M   'P 1'
#
loop_
_entity.id
_entity.type
_entity.pdbx_description
1 polymer ?
#
loop_
_entity_poly.entity_id
_entity_poly.type
_entity_poly.pdbx_seq_one_letter_code
_entity_poly.pdbx_strand_id
1 'polypeptide(L)'
;MTTPADYELTRTVMPERRLNPVTFQIRSCKRRVNASKFCAYDAQTAVARRQAERIITEGMLPPLGQKLVVGELEQILLDTSRGADTTEFVELLYGDIERLVESIHNRMELAASDLLVDGKFSLTGEKGLTLEADFGVPAANMPVAAKP
;
A
#
# COMPACT_ATOMS: atom_id res chain seq x y z
N MET A 1 4.80 21.73 7.93
CA MET A 1 5.27 20.34 7.90
C MET A 1 4.06 19.45 7.85
N THR A 2 4.04 18.55 6.87
CA THR A 2 2.94 17.60 6.69
C THR A 2 3.13 16.53 7.77
N THR A 3 2.12 16.37 8.62
CA THR A 3 2.19 15.44 9.75
C THR A 3 1.57 14.10 9.38
N PRO A 4 1.88 13.00 10.08
CA PRO A 4 1.23 11.71 9.86
C PRO A 4 -0.31 11.75 9.98
N ALA A 5 -0.87 12.82 10.56
CA ALA A 5 -2.31 13.06 10.61
C ALA A 5 -2.92 13.43 9.25
N ASP A 6 -2.13 13.93 8.31
CA ASP A 6 -2.62 14.39 7.00
C ASP A 6 -2.86 13.22 6.02
N TYR A 7 -2.37 12.02 6.34
CA TYR A 7 -2.53 10.79 5.54
C TYR A 7 -3.63 9.88 6.11
N GLU A 8 -4.89 10.29 5.94
CA GLU A 8 -6.05 9.62 6.56
C GLU A 8 -6.32 8.20 6.03
N LEU A 9 -6.09 7.92 4.75
CA LEU A 9 -6.35 6.59 4.19
C LEU A 9 -5.35 5.58 4.73
N THR A 10 -4.05 5.89 4.68
CA THR A 10 -3.00 5.03 5.22
C THR A 10 -2.98 4.97 6.75
N ARG A 11 -3.68 5.87 7.44
CA ARG A 11 -3.85 5.81 8.90
C ARG A 11 -5.07 4.99 9.33
N THR A 12 -6.22 5.21 8.69
CA THR A 12 -7.52 4.76 9.21
C THR A 12 -8.08 3.59 8.42
N VAL A 13 -7.91 3.57 7.10
CA VAL A 13 -8.51 2.56 6.22
C VAL A 13 -7.53 1.43 5.91
N MET A 14 -6.28 1.77 5.61
CA MET A 14 -5.22 0.83 5.21
C MET A 14 -3.92 1.10 5.98
N PRO A 15 -3.82 0.67 7.25
CA PRO A 15 -2.65 0.93 8.08
C PRO A 15 -1.38 0.32 7.48
N GLU A 16 -0.31 1.12 7.42
CA GLU A 16 1.00 0.66 6.96
C GLU A 16 1.55 -0.47 7.85
N ARG A 17 2.22 -1.44 7.22
CA ARG A 17 2.88 -2.54 7.93
C ARG A 17 4.26 -2.79 7.37
N ARG A 18 5.27 -2.72 8.24
CA ARG A 18 6.65 -3.07 7.89
C ARG A 18 6.82 -4.58 7.91
N LEU A 19 7.34 -5.11 6.81
CA LEU A 19 7.61 -6.53 6.59
C LEU A 19 9.08 -6.69 6.24
N ASN A 20 9.74 -7.71 6.78
CA ASN A 20 11.15 -8.00 6.48
C ASN A 20 11.40 -8.90 5.24
N PRO A 21 10.43 -9.59 4.61
CA PRO A 21 10.64 -10.20 3.29
C PRO A 21 10.35 -9.23 2.12
N VAL A 22 11.00 -9.50 0.97
CA VAL A 22 10.72 -8.83 -0.32
C VAL A 22 9.38 -9.27 -0.92
N THR A 23 8.83 -10.39 -0.44
CA THR A 23 7.55 -10.94 -0.88
C THR A 23 6.43 -10.61 0.10
N PHE A 24 5.25 -10.31 -0.43
CA PHE A 24 4.03 -10.21 0.36
C PHE A 24 3.23 -11.50 0.24
N GLN A 25 2.52 -11.86 1.32
CA GLN A 25 1.62 -13.00 1.36
C GLN A 25 0.27 -12.56 1.92
N ILE A 26 -0.79 -12.70 1.11
CA ILE A 26 -2.18 -12.48 1.56
C ILE A 26 -2.79 -13.83 1.85
N ARG A 27 -3.19 -14.04 3.12
CA ARG A 27 -3.85 -15.27 3.57
C ARG A 27 -5.33 -14.99 3.78
N SER A 28 -6.19 -15.70 3.04
CA SER A 28 -7.63 -15.71 3.31
C SER A 28 -8.08 -17.12 3.74
N CYS A 29 -8.96 -17.16 4.75
CA CYS A 29 -9.55 -18.38 5.27
C CYS A 29 -11.07 -18.29 5.14
N LYS A 30 -11.69 -19.22 4.41
CA LYS A 30 -13.15 -19.35 4.37
C LYS A 30 -13.55 -20.57 5.17
N ARG A 31 -14.41 -20.37 6.18
CA ARG A 31 -14.98 -21.45 7.00
C ARG A 31 -16.50 -21.44 6.86
N ARG A 32 -17.05 -22.53 6.35
CA ARG A 32 -18.51 -22.76 6.35
C ARG A 32 -18.85 -23.76 7.45
N VAL A 33 -20.01 -23.56 8.09
CA VAL A 33 -20.58 -24.51 9.05
C VAL A 33 -21.51 -25.42 8.28
N ASN A 34 -21.26 -26.73 8.34
CA ASN A 34 -22.16 -27.71 7.72
C ASN A 34 -23.42 -27.84 8.58
N ALA A 35 -24.59 -27.91 7.94
CA ALA A 35 -25.82 -28.32 8.62
C ALA A 35 -25.78 -29.82 8.93
N SER A 36 -26.14 -30.20 10.16
CA SER A 36 -26.26 -31.61 10.56
C SER A 36 -27.47 -32.27 9.88
N LYS A 37 -27.34 -33.56 9.56
CA LYS A 37 -28.46 -34.36 9.04
C LYS A 37 -29.18 -35.07 10.18
N PHE A 38 -30.51 -35.13 10.12
CA PHE A 38 -31.29 -35.95 11.04
C PHE A 38 -30.99 -37.43 10.82
N CYS A 39 -30.95 -38.21 11.91
CA CYS A 39 -30.68 -39.64 11.91
C CYS A 39 -31.84 -40.37 12.61
N ALA A 40 -32.13 -41.59 12.19
CA ALA A 40 -33.09 -42.46 12.89
C ALA A 40 -32.52 -42.92 14.24
N TYR A 41 -33.39 -43.31 15.17
CA TYR A 41 -32.97 -43.93 16.42
C TYR A 41 -32.15 -45.20 16.14
N ASP A 42 -31.05 -45.37 16.86
CA ASP A 42 -30.05 -46.45 16.73
C ASP A 42 -29.23 -46.49 15.42
N ALA A 43 -29.34 -45.49 14.54
CA ALA A 43 -28.50 -45.39 13.33
C ALA A 43 -27.25 -44.51 13.54
N GLN A 44 -26.17 -44.83 12.83
CA GLN A 44 -24.91 -44.07 12.90
C GLN A 44 -25.03 -42.70 12.20
N THR A 45 -24.63 -41.64 12.91
CA THR A 45 -24.64 -40.27 12.39
C THR A 45 -23.69 -40.08 11.21
N ALA A 46 -24.08 -39.25 10.25
CA ALA A 46 -23.27 -38.94 9.07
C ALA A 46 -21.94 -38.24 9.44
N VAL A 47 -20.84 -38.75 8.88
CA VAL A 47 -19.51 -38.12 9.00
C VAL A 47 -19.42 -36.90 8.10
N ALA A 48 -19.29 -35.72 8.70
CA ALA A 48 -19.12 -34.47 7.97
C ALA A 48 -17.66 -34.29 7.49
N ARG A 49 -17.49 -33.68 6.31
CA ARG A 49 -16.17 -33.23 5.83
C ARG A 49 -15.88 -31.81 6.29
N ARG A 50 -14.65 -31.54 6.71
CA ARG A 50 -14.19 -30.19 7.06
C ARG A 50 -14.08 -29.35 5.79
N GLN A 51 -14.83 -28.25 5.72
CA GLN A 51 -14.73 -27.25 4.64
C GLN A 51 -14.00 -26.01 5.18
N ALA A 52 -12.68 -26.13 5.34
CA ALA A 52 -11.81 -25.01 5.60
C ALA A 52 -10.88 -24.86 4.40
N GLU A 53 -11.06 -23.79 3.64
CA GLU A 53 -10.21 -23.46 2.50
C GLU A 53 -9.25 -22.35 2.89
N ARG A 54 -7.95 -22.55 2.61
CA ARG A 54 -6.89 -21.57 2.84
C ARG A 54 -6.29 -21.21 1.50
N ILE A 55 -6.47 -19.95 1.10
CA ILE A 55 -5.86 -19.40 -0.12
C ILE A 55 -4.68 -18.53 0.31
N ILE A 56 -3.51 -18.78 -0.26
CA ILE A 56 -2.29 -18.00 -0.07
C ILE A 56 -1.94 -17.40 -1.43
N THR A 57 -2.03 -16.08 -1.53
CA THR A 57 -1.56 -15.34 -2.71
C THR A 57 -0.22 -14.72 -2.38
N GLU A 58 0.80 -14.99 -3.20
CA GLU A 58 2.16 -14.49 -3.01
C GLU A 58 2.57 -13.59 -4.18
N GLY A 59 3.33 -12.53 -3.90
CA GLY A 59 3.87 -11.62 -4.92
C GLY A 59 5.11 -10.88 -4.41
N MET A 60 5.83 -10.23 -5.33
CA MET A 60 6.99 -9.38 -4.98
C MET A 60 6.54 -7.92 -4.80
N LEU A 61 7.11 -7.24 -3.80
CA LEU A 61 6.86 -5.82 -3.57
C LEU A 61 7.64 -4.98 -4.60
N PRO A 62 6.99 -4.03 -5.30
CA PRO A 62 7.71 -3.13 -6.19
C PRO A 62 8.59 -2.17 -5.37
N PRO A 63 9.81 -1.85 -5.84
CA PRO A 63 10.68 -0.90 -5.16
C PRO A 63 10.15 0.52 -5.33
N LEU A 64 10.07 1.26 -4.22
CA LEU A 64 9.69 2.67 -4.19
C LEU A 64 10.90 3.52 -3.78
N GLY A 65 11.10 4.66 -4.44
CA GLY A 65 12.12 5.61 -4.04
C GLY A 65 12.35 6.73 -5.04
N GLN A 66 12.82 7.85 -4.52
CA GLN A 66 13.22 9.04 -5.27
C GLN A 66 14.68 9.38 -4.96
N LYS A 67 15.32 10.16 -5.83
CA LYS A 67 16.64 10.74 -5.59
C LYS A 67 16.56 12.22 -5.90
N LEU A 68 17.19 13.03 -5.06
CA LEU A 68 17.45 14.45 -5.31
C LEU A 68 18.95 14.58 -5.60
N VAL A 69 19.29 15.24 -6.70
CA VAL A 69 20.68 15.45 -7.13
C VAL A 69 21.07 16.86 -6.75
N VAL A 70 22.25 17.01 -6.13
CA VAL A 70 22.85 18.32 -5.84
C VAL A 70 23.72 18.74 -7.04
N GLY A 71 23.52 19.95 -7.54
CA GLY A 71 24.23 20.48 -8.71
C GLY A 71 25.52 21.25 -8.36
N GLU A 72 26.37 21.46 -9.37
CA GLU A 72 27.62 22.24 -9.20
C GLU A 72 27.36 23.70 -8.79
N LEU A 73 26.31 24.34 -9.32
CA LEU A 73 25.97 25.71 -8.94
C LEU A 73 25.61 25.83 -7.46
N GLU A 74 24.81 24.90 -6.95
CA GLU A 74 24.44 24.83 -5.53
C GLU A 74 25.68 24.61 -4.66
N GLN A 75 26.59 23.76 -5.13
CA GLN A 75 27.87 23.50 -4.47
C GLN A 75 28.83 24.71 -4.50
N ILE A 76 28.88 25.47 -5.60
CA ILE A 76 29.69 26.70 -5.72
C ILE A 76 29.13 27.81 -4.81
N LEU A 77 27.81 27.95 -4.76
CA LEU A 77 27.16 28.89 -3.85
C LEU A 77 27.45 28.55 -2.39
N LEU A 78 27.50 27.26 -2.05
CA LEU A 78 27.92 26.76 -0.73
C LEU A 78 29.39 27.10 -0.41
N ASP A 79 30.31 26.89 -1.35
CA ASP A 79 31.72 27.20 -1.12
C ASP A 79 31.97 28.71 -1.01
N THR A 80 31.19 29.52 -1.75
CA THR A 80 31.26 30.99 -1.70
C THR A 80 30.67 31.54 -0.40
N SER A 81 29.65 30.89 0.17
CA SER A 81 28.99 31.30 1.42
C SER A 81 29.72 30.88 2.70
N ARG A 82 30.88 30.21 2.61
CA ARG A 82 31.72 29.74 3.74
C ARG A 82 32.12 30.80 4.79
N GLY A 83 31.84 32.08 4.55
CA GLY A 83 32.03 33.18 5.51
C GLY A 83 30.75 33.78 6.11
N ALA A 84 29.55 33.40 5.66
CA ALA A 84 28.30 34.06 6.06
C ALA A 84 27.14 33.11 6.47
N ASP A 85 26.87 32.00 5.76
CA ASP A 85 25.58 31.29 5.90
C ASP A 85 25.65 29.76 5.64
N THR A 86 26.66 29.06 6.17
CA THR A 86 26.73 27.58 6.03
C THR A 86 25.61 26.84 6.78
N THR A 87 24.95 27.50 7.75
CA THR A 87 23.85 26.92 8.53
C THR A 87 22.55 26.79 7.74
N GLU A 88 22.21 27.78 6.91
CA GLU A 88 20.98 27.78 6.09
C GLU A 88 20.98 26.64 5.05
N PHE A 89 22.14 26.35 4.45
CA PHE A 89 22.25 25.24 3.50
C PHE A 89 22.13 23.87 4.16
N VAL A 90 22.67 23.71 5.38
CA VAL A 90 22.48 22.48 6.16
C VAL A 90 21.00 22.28 6.49
N GLU A 91 20.28 23.36 6.82
CA GLU A 91 18.83 23.32 7.03
C GLU A 91 18.07 22.95 5.74
N LEU A 92 18.47 23.49 4.58
CA LEU A 92 17.90 23.10 3.28
C LEU A 92 18.12 21.62 2.98
N LEU A 93 19.31 21.08 3.25
CA LEU A 93 19.61 19.66 3.06
C LEU A 93 18.77 18.76 3.99
N TYR A 94 18.52 19.20 5.22
CA TYR A 94 17.58 18.50 6.11
C TYR A 94 16.13 18.59 5.59
N GLY A 95 15.73 19.73 5.02
CA GLY A 95 14.43 19.89 4.37
C GLY A 95 14.23 18.98 3.16
N ASP A 96 15.29 18.65 2.43
CA ASP A 96 15.22 17.71 1.31
C ASP A 96 14.97 16.26 1.77
N ILE A 97 15.49 15.86 2.93
CA ILE A 97 15.18 14.55 3.53
C ILE A 97 13.70 14.48 3.89
N GLU A 98 13.16 15.53 4.49
CA GLU A 98 11.73 15.62 4.82
C GLU A 98 10.87 15.47 3.56
N ARG A 99 11.18 16.23 2.51
CA ARG A 99 10.48 16.15 1.22
C ARG A 99 10.53 14.75 0.60
N LEU A 100 11.66 14.04 0.73
CA LEU A 100 11.80 12.67 0.25
C LEU A 100 10.89 11.70 1.01
N VAL A 101 10.81 11.86 2.33
CA VAL A 101 9.94 11.04 3.17
C VAL A 101 8.48 11.36 2.89
N GLU A 102 8.12 12.63 2.73
CA GLU A 102 6.76 13.05 2.35
C GLU A 102 6.36 12.51 0.97
N SER A 103 7.27 12.51 -0.01
CA SER A 103 6.96 11.98 -1.35
C SER A 103 6.64 10.48 -1.34
N ILE A 104 7.29 9.71 -0.45
CA ILE A 104 6.99 8.30 -0.22
C ILE A 104 5.58 8.12 0.34
N HIS A 105 5.21 8.86 1.38
CA HIS A 105 3.89 8.76 2.01
C HIS A 105 2.78 9.20 1.04
N ASN A 106 2.99 10.30 0.30
CA ASN A 106 2.09 10.75 -0.75
C ASN A 106 1.84 9.65 -1.79
N ARG A 107 2.88 8.93 -2.23
CA ARG A 107 2.71 7.86 -3.21
C ARG A 107 1.95 6.66 -2.65
N MET A 108 2.16 6.32 -1.39
CA MET A 108 1.38 5.26 -0.71
C MET A 108 -0.09 5.64 -0.56
N GLU A 109 -0.38 6.88 -0.22
CA GLU A 109 -1.76 7.39 -0.10
C GLU A 109 -2.47 7.35 -1.46
N LEU A 110 -1.79 7.77 -2.53
CA LEU A 110 -2.31 7.66 -3.90
C LEU A 110 -2.56 6.21 -4.30
N ALA A 111 -1.65 5.29 -3.95
CA ALA A 111 -1.84 3.86 -4.21
C ALA A 111 -3.05 3.29 -3.44
N ALA A 112 -3.25 3.69 -2.18
CA ALA A 112 -4.43 3.32 -1.41
C ALA A 112 -5.71 3.89 -2.03
N SER A 113 -5.67 5.14 -2.52
CA SER A 113 -6.81 5.75 -3.20
C SER A 113 -7.21 5.02 -4.49
N ASP A 114 -6.25 4.63 -5.33
CA ASP A 114 -6.49 3.88 -6.58
C ASP A 114 -7.24 2.56 -6.29
N LEU A 115 -6.74 1.83 -5.29
CA LEU A 115 -7.35 0.59 -4.85
C LEU A 115 -8.78 0.80 -4.31
N LEU A 116 -9.02 1.86 -3.55
CA LEU A 116 -10.35 2.12 -2.97
C LEU A 116 -11.39 2.54 -4.01
N VAL A 117 -10.97 3.21 -5.08
CA VAL A 117 -11.86 3.70 -6.13
C VAL A 117 -12.24 2.57 -7.09
N ASP A 118 -11.24 1.89 -7.65
CA ASP A 118 -11.47 0.92 -8.74
C ASP A 118 -11.33 -0.55 -8.29
N GLY A 119 -10.92 -0.80 -7.04
CA GLY A 119 -10.64 -2.15 -6.56
C GLY A 119 -9.37 -2.77 -7.17
N LYS A 120 -8.60 -1.96 -7.90
CA LYS A 120 -7.42 -2.36 -8.65
C LYS A 120 -6.27 -1.42 -8.30
N PHE A 121 -5.07 -1.98 -8.27
CA PHE A 121 -3.85 -1.20 -8.23
C PHE A 121 -3.19 -1.24 -9.60
N SER A 122 -3.03 -0.07 -10.22
CA SER A 122 -2.43 0.06 -11.53
C SER A 122 -1.15 0.90 -11.48
N LEU A 123 -0.10 0.37 -12.10
CA LEU A 123 1.13 1.10 -12.43
C LEU A 123 1.26 1.09 -13.93
N THR A 124 1.21 2.26 -14.57
CA THR A 124 1.34 2.39 -16.02
C THR A 124 2.60 3.17 -16.36
N GLY A 125 3.67 2.45 -16.71
CA GLY A 125 4.90 3.06 -17.23
C GLY A 125 5.76 3.79 -16.20
N GLU A 126 5.52 3.63 -14.90
CA GLU A 126 6.38 4.22 -13.87
C GLU A 126 7.76 3.55 -13.89
N LYS A 127 8.79 4.30 -14.33
CA LYS A 127 10.16 3.78 -14.54
C LYS A 127 10.19 2.52 -15.42
N GLY A 128 9.27 2.40 -16.37
CA GLY A 128 9.16 1.24 -17.28
C GLY A 128 8.51 -0.01 -16.66
N LEU A 129 7.99 0.09 -15.44
CA LEU A 129 7.21 -0.97 -14.81
C LEU A 129 5.72 -0.75 -15.11
N THR A 130 5.10 -1.77 -15.70
CA THR A 130 3.64 -1.86 -15.81
C THR A 130 3.17 -3.04 -14.99
N LEU A 131 2.34 -2.78 -13.98
CA LEU A 131 1.80 -3.79 -13.08
C LEU A 131 0.31 -3.50 -12.89
N GLU A 132 -0.52 -4.53 -13.02
CA GLU A 132 -1.92 -4.48 -12.63
C GLU A 132 -2.16 -5.57 -11.59
N ALA A 133 -2.72 -5.18 -10.44
CA ALA A 133 -3.18 -6.09 -9.41
C ALA A 133 -4.68 -5.87 -9.18
N ASP A 134 -5.49 -6.82 -9.62
CA ASP A 134 -6.93 -6.84 -9.44
C ASP A 134 -7.29 -7.64 -8.17
N PHE A 135 -7.96 -6.99 -7.22
CA PHE A 135 -8.39 -7.61 -5.97
C PHE A 135 -9.81 -8.19 -6.04
N GLY A 136 -10.47 -8.12 -7.20
CA GLY A 136 -11.76 -8.76 -7.47
C GLY A 136 -12.89 -8.17 -6.62
N VAL A 137 -12.88 -6.86 -6.39
CA VAL A 137 -13.93 -6.19 -5.61
C VAL A 137 -15.29 -6.40 -6.30
N PRO A 138 -16.31 -6.93 -5.60
CA PRO A 138 -17.62 -7.16 -6.19
C PRO A 138 -18.25 -5.86 -6.69
N ALA A 139 -18.86 -5.89 -7.87
CA ALA A 139 -19.49 -4.71 -8.48
C ALA A 139 -20.56 -4.05 -7.59
N ALA A 140 -21.19 -4.80 -6.68
CA ALA A 140 -22.13 -4.28 -5.69
C ALA A 140 -21.51 -3.22 -4.74
N ASN A 141 -20.18 -3.23 -4.59
CA ASN A 141 -19.44 -2.29 -3.76
C ASN A 141 -18.89 -1.09 -4.56
N MET A 142 -19.20 -0.98 -5.86
CA MET A 142 -18.80 0.13 -6.74
C MET A 142 -20.04 0.82 -7.33
N PRO A 143 -20.82 1.55 -6.51
CA PRO A 143 -22.00 2.26 -7.00
C PRO A 143 -21.57 3.41 -7.94
N VAL A 144 -22.05 3.39 -9.18
CA VAL A 144 -21.90 4.52 -10.09
C VAL A 144 -23.02 5.52 -9.81
N ALA A 145 -22.66 6.78 -9.51
CA ALA A 145 -23.65 7.84 -9.35
C ALA A 145 -24.48 7.99 -10.64
N ALA A 146 -25.81 8.09 -10.49
CA ALA A 146 -26.68 8.34 -11.64
C ALA A 146 -26.30 9.68 -12.28
N LYS A 147 -26.00 9.68 -13.58
CA LYS A 147 -25.78 10.93 -14.33
C LYS A 147 -27.12 11.70 -14.41
N PRO A 148 -27.11 13.03 -14.19
CA PRO A 148 -28.30 13.87 -14.38
C PRO A 148 -28.74 13.92 -15.84
#